data_AF-A0A7S0MZN0-F1
#
_entry.id   AF-A0A7S0MZN0-F1
#
_cell.length_a   1.000
_cell.length_b   1.000
_cell.length_c   1.000
_cell.angle_alpha   90.00
_cell.angle_beta   90.00
_cell.angle_gamma   90.00
#
_symmetry.space_group_name_H-M   'P 1'
#
loop_
_entity.id
_entity.type
_entity.pdbx_description
1 polymer ?
#
loop_
_entity_poly.entity_id
_entity_poly.type
_entity_poly.pdbx_seq_one_letter_code
_entity_poly.pdbx_strand_id
1 'polypeptide(L)'
;MSKCIGHQALRLSISLWFSVQIVASATSEQIDLRDVGALTFRRGAMTKGRRSSPIQQLVCQGPACTAHALDVVQCRNVGSDDLGEVQWKCEADMDSSLRFGEMQVSCEGYRDRHDTMKLRGSCGLTYSLHYSEKGEARNRGSRRETVHPHDPNPGRARDHRRASGGSPIASTLLIGGMVMLLVVVCLREQVPCP
;
A
#
# COMPACT_ATOMS: atom_id res chain seq x y z
N MET A 1 -73.73 35.76 5.88
CA MET A 1 -72.61 35.22 6.68
C MET A 1 -71.68 34.53 5.69
N SER A 2 -70.72 35.24 5.10
CA SER A 2 -69.36 35.48 5.59
C SER A 2 -68.34 34.49 5.00
N LYS A 3 -67.60 34.98 3.99
CA LYS A 3 -66.17 34.70 3.60
C LYS A 3 -65.83 33.26 3.15
N CYS A 4 -64.89 32.99 2.24
CA CYS A 4 -63.66 33.64 1.75
C CYS A 4 -63.49 33.28 0.25
N ILE A 5 -63.17 34.16 -0.71
CA ILE A 5 -61.89 34.87 -0.98
C ILE A 5 -60.65 33.96 -0.90
N GLY A 6 -60.10 33.67 -2.09
CA GLY A 6 -58.65 33.69 -2.34
C GLY A 6 -57.86 32.39 -2.18
N HIS A 7 -57.82 31.54 -3.21
CA HIS A 7 -56.74 30.55 -3.39
C HIS A 7 -56.30 30.45 -4.87
N GLN A 8 -56.13 31.58 -5.54
CA GLN A 8 -55.38 31.68 -6.81
C GLN A 8 -54.15 32.58 -6.61
N ALA A 9 -53.26 32.20 -5.70
CA ALA A 9 -51.97 32.88 -5.56
C ALA A 9 -50.96 32.04 -4.79
N LEU A 10 -50.71 30.78 -5.19
CA LEU A 10 -49.52 30.07 -4.70
C LEU A 10 -49.12 28.89 -5.59
N ARG A 11 -48.81 29.12 -6.87
CA ARG A 11 -48.14 28.13 -7.73
C ARG A 11 -47.11 28.77 -8.66
N LEU A 12 -46.29 29.68 -8.14
CA LEU A 12 -45.14 30.24 -8.88
C LEU A 12 -43.87 30.33 -8.01
N SER A 13 -43.67 29.38 -7.09
CA SER A 13 -42.48 29.41 -6.22
C SER A 13 -41.86 28.03 -5.92
N ILE A 14 -42.20 26.99 -6.69
CA ILE A 14 -41.55 25.66 -6.62
C ILE A 14 -40.76 25.39 -7.90
N SER A 15 -40.01 26.38 -8.38
CA SER A 15 -39.12 26.23 -9.56
C SER A 15 -37.73 26.87 -9.36
N LEU A 16 -37.37 27.22 -8.12
CA LEU A 16 -36.11 27.89 -7.79
C LEU A 16 -35.34 27.26 -6.62
N TRP A 17 -35.71 26.06 -6.20
CA TRP A 17 -34.95 25.25 -5.23
C TRP A 17 -34.65 23.92 -5.91
N PHE A 18 -33.37 23.54 -5.98
CA PHE A 18 -32.79 22.43 -6.76
C PHE A 18 -32.37 22.72 -8.22
N SER A 19 -31.76 23.88 -8.48
CA SER A 19 -30.56 23.83 -9.34
C SER A 19 -29.36 23.54 -8.43
N VAL A 20 -29.18 22.28 -8.05
CA VAL A 20 -27.89 21.82 -7.51
C VAL A 20 -26.91 21.92 -8.69
N GLN A 21 -26.24 23.06 -8.79
CA GLN A 21 -25.12 23.21 -9.69
C GLN A 21 -24.01 22.32 -9.15
N ILE A 22 -23.81 21.15 -9.75
CA ILE A 22 -22.61 20.36 -9.52
C ILE A 22 -21.46 21.18 -10.12
N VAL A 23 -20.84 22.01 -9.28
CA VAL A 23 -19.59 22.67 -9.63
C VAL A 23 -18.52 21.59 -9.61
N ALA A 24 -18.27 20.96 -10.76
CA ALA A 24 -17.13 20.08 -10.95
C ALA A 24 -15.86 20.93 -10.82
N SER A 25 -15.20 20.86 -9.67
CA SER A 25 -13.91 21.51 -9.46
C SER A 25 -12.87 20.83 -10.36
N ALA A 26 -12.57 21.42 -11.52
CA ALA A 26 -11.50 20.97 -12.39
C ALA A 26 -10.15 21.23 -11.70
N THR A 27 -9.65 20.25 -10.94
CA THR A 27 -8.29 20.32 -10.39
C THR A 27 -7.31 20.27 -11.55
N SER A 28 -6.37 21.22 -11.61
CA SER A 28 -5.28 21.17 -12.61
C SER A 28 -4.55 19.83 -12.53
N GLU A 29 -4.51 19.10 -13.65
CA GLU A 29 -3.76 17.85 -13.79
C GLU A 29 -2.26 18.07 -13.91
N GLN A 30 -1.82 19.33 -14.01
CA GLN A 30 -0.42 19.73 -14.11
C GLN A 30 0.05 20.36 -12.80
N ILE A 31 1.28 20.06 -12.38
CA ILE A 31 1.93 20.58 -11.17
C ILE A 31 3.38 20.99 -11.44
N ASP A 32 3.86 22.05 -10.78
CA ASP A 32 5.29 22.31 -10.62
C ASP A 32 5.74 21.59 -9.33
N LEU A 33 6.84 20.83 -9.40
CA LEU A 33 7.34 20.10 -8.22
C LEU A 33 7.80 21.03 -7.10
N ARG A 34 8.19 22.28 -7.43
CA ARG A 34 8.60 23.29 -6.44
C ARG A 34 7.45 23.69 -5.51
N ASP A 35 6.21 23.59 -5.99
CA ASP A 35 5.00 23.88 -5.21
C ASP A 35 4.45 22.67 -4.44
N VAL A 36 5.07 21.49 -4.61
CA VAL A 36 4.66 20.26 -3.92
C VAL A 36 5.39 20.17 -2.59
N GLY A 37 4.64 20.31 -1.49
CA GLY A 37 5.23 20.19 -0.14
C GLY A 37 5.63 18.76 0.25
N ALA A 38 4.87 17.76 -0.19
CA ALA A 38 5.15 16.35 0.11
C ALA A 38 4.58 15.38 -0.93
N LEU A 39 5.25 14.24 -1.07
CA LEU A 39 4.81 13.07 -1.82
C LEU A 39 4.71 11.88 -0.86
N THR A 40 3.68 11.06 -1.01
CA THR A 40 3.51 9.83 -0.22
C THR A 40 3.29 8.66 -1.16
N PHE A 41 4.24 7.74 -1.15
CA PHE A 41 4.26 6.58 -2.03
C PHE A 41 3.82 5.34 -1.26
N ARG A 42 3.02 4.49 -1.92
CA ARG A 42 2.50 3.26 -1.31
C ARG A 42 2.86 2.04 -2.15
N ARG A 43 3.27 0.95 -1.50
CA ARG A 43 3.51 -0.33 -2.19
C ARG A 43 2.22 -0.84 -2.82
N GLY A 44 2.33 -1.37 -4.04
CA GLY A 44 1.20 -1.93 -4.79
C GLY A 44 0.27 -0.88 -5.41
N ALA A 45 0.41 0.40 -5.04
CA ALA A 45 -0.27 1.48 -5.73
C ALA A 45 0.43 1.80 -7.06
N MET A 46 -0.37 2.14 -8.07
CA MET A 46 0.11 2.57 -9.38
C MET A 46 0.10 4.09 -9.49
N THR A 47 1.02 4.64 -10.28
CA THR A 47 1.03 6.06 -10.65
C THR A 47 -0.10 6.36 -11.64
N LYS A 48 -0.47 7.63 -11.76
CA LYS A 48 -1.21 8.07 -12.96
C LYS A 48 -0.24 8.08 -14.15
N GLY A 49 -0.74 7.65 -15.31
CA GLY A 49 -0.04 7.76 -16.58
C GLY A 49 -0.94 8.43 -17.60
N ARG A 50 -0.39 9.34 -18.40
CA ARG A 50 -1.13 9.96 -19.51
C ARG A 50 -0.61 9.48 -20.85
N ARG A 51 0.70 9.52 -21.03
CA ARG A 51 1.38 9.12 -22.28
C ARG A 51 2.17 7.84 -22.10
N SER A 52 2.63 7.57 -20.88
CA SER A 52 3.18 6.28 -20.47
C SER A 52 2.14 5.43 -19.74
N SER A 53 2.36 4.11 -19.74
CA SER A 53 1.60 3.21 -18.88
C SER A 53 1.92 3.51 -17.41
N PRO A 54 0.92 3.42 -16.50
CA PRO A 54 1.13 3.46 -15.06
C PRO A 54 2.27 2.55 -14.60
N ILE A 55 3.09 3.03 -13.66
CA ILE A 55 4.16 2.27 -13.00
C ILE A 55 3.86 2.13 -11.50
N GLN A 56 4.61 1.29 -10.78
CA GLN A 56 4.48 1.20 -9.33
C GLN A 56 4.93 2.51 -8.67
N GLN A 57 4.16 3.00 -7.70
CA GLN A 57 4.54 4.19 -6.93
C GLN A 57 5.78 3.97 -6.06
N LEU A 58 6.03 2.74 -5.63
CA LEU A 58 7.07 2.43 -4.67
C LEU A 58 7.80 1.14 -5.08
N VAL A 59 9.07 1.27 -5.46
CA VAL A 59 9.93 0.17 -5.91
C VAL A 59 11.11 0.02 -4.96
N CYS A 60 11.26 -1.15 -4.36
CA CYS A 60 12.36 -1.48 -3.46
C CYS A 60 13.46 -2.22 -4.21
N GLN A 61 14.72 -1.80 -4.03
CA GLN A 61 15.91 -2.46 -4.56
C GLN A 61 16.93 -2.79 -3.46
N GLY A 62 17.78 -3.79 -3.68
CA GLY A 62 18.85 -4.14 -2.74
C GLY A 62 18.52 -5.29 -1.77
N PRO A 63 19.48 -5.63 -0.89
CA PRO A 63 19.52 -6.93 -0.21
C PRO A 63 18.44 -7.11 0.86
N ALA A 64 17.88 -6.05 1.42
CA ALA A 64 16.86 -6.14 2.46
C ALA A 64 15.42 -6.19 1.90
N CYS A 65 15.22 -5.89 0.62
CA CYS A 65 13.87 -5.72 0.06
C CYS A 65 12.99 -6.97 0.08
N THR A 66 13.58 -8.16 -0.07
CA THR A 66 12.81 -9.41 -0.08
C THR A 66 12.06 -9.65 1.22
N ALA A 67 12.63 -9.24 2.36
CA ALA A 67 12.05 -9.47 3.68
C ALA A 67 11.47 -8.20 4.33
N HIS A 68 12.00 -7.03 3.98
CA HIS A 68 11.77 -5.80 4.71
C HIS A 68 11.40 -4.61 3.82
N ALA A 69 10.87 -4.84 2.63
CA ALA A 69 10.29 -3.75 1.85
C ALA A 69 9.36 -2.90 2.75
N LEU A 70 9.30 -1.59 2.50
CA LEU A 70 8.46 -0.62 3.22
C LEU A 70 7.14 -0.36 2.50
N ASP A 71 6.04 -0.30 3.25
CA ASP A 71 4.69 -0.19 2.68
C ASP A 71 4.38 1.24 2.26
N VAL A 72 4.89 2.20 3.03
CA VAL A 72 4.67 3.63 2.84
C VAL A 72 5.98 4.36 3.05
N VAL A 73 6.31 5.26 2.12
CA VAL A 73 7.42 6.22 2.26
C VAL A 73 6.88 7.61 1.98
N GLN A 74 7.18 8.56 2.85
CA GLN A 74 6.83 9.96 2.67
C GLN A 74 8.08 10.78 2.39
N CYS A 75 8.06 11.53 1.29
CA CYS A 75 9.13 12.45 0.93
C CYS A 75 8.63 13.88 1.06
N ARG A 76 9.37 14.72 1.77
CA ARG A 76 9.12 16.16 1.87
C ARG A 76 10.06 16.90 0.95
N ASN A 77 9.53 17.94 0.31
CA ASN A 77 10.35 18.89 -0.44
C ASN A 77 11.15 19.72 0.56
N VAL A 78 12.47 19.73 0.44
CA VAL A 78 13.39 20.47 1.31
C VAL A 78 14.07 21.64 0.60
N GLY A 79 13.62 21.98 -0.61
CA GLY A 79 14.14 23.05 -1.45
C GLY A 79 14.55 22.55 -2.83
N SER A 80 15.28 23.39 -3.55
CA SER A 80 15.92 23.05 -4.83
C SER A 80 17.43 23.22 -4.71
N ASP A 81 18.18 22.47 -5.53
CA ASP A 81 19.62 22.68 -5.67
C ASP A 81 19.94 23.90 -6.58
N ASP A 82 21.22 24.11 -6.86
CA ASP A 82 21.73 25.19 -7.71
C ASP A 82 21.35 25.02 -9.19
N LEU A 83 20.94 23.82 -9.61
CA LEU A 83 20.41 23.52 -10.94
C LEU A 83 18.89 23.72 -11.03
N GLY A 84 18.22 23.97 -9.90
CA GLY A 84 16.77 24.17 -9.83
C GLY A 84 15.97 22.89 -9.65
N GLU A 85 16.62 21.73 -9.46
CA GLU A 85 15.96 20.44 -9.24
C GLU A 85 15.53 20.29 -7.78
N VAL A 86 14.30 19.81 -7.58
CA VAL A 86 13.72 19.66 -6.24
C VAL A 86 14.44 18.57 -5.45
N GLN A 87 14.86 18.91 -4.25
CA GLN A 87 15.50 18.02 -3.30
C GLN A 87 14.46 17.41 -2.37
N TRP A 88 14.46 16.07 -2.27
CA TRP A 88 13.50 15.32 -1.48
C TRP A 88 14.18 14.70 -0.26
N LYS A 89 13.62 14.93 0.92
CA LYS A 89 13.95 14.18 2.14
C LYS A 89 12.86 13.13 2.39
N CYS A 90 13.22 11.86 2.29
CA CYS A 90 12.30 10.74 2.46
C CYS A 90 12.45 10.06 3.83
N GLU A 91 11.32 9.73 4.45
CA GLU A 91 11.21 9.12 5.76
C GLU A 91 10.16 7.99 5.71
N ALA A 92 10.36 6.97 6.54
CA ALA A 92 9.46 5.85 6.70
C ALA A 92 9.64 5.22 8.09
N ASP A 93 8.64 4.47 8.54
CA ASP A 93 8.74 3.68 9.76
C ASP A 93 9.48 2.36 9.44
N MET A 94 10.70 2.22 9.97
CA MET A 94 11.54 1.04 9.77
C MET A 94 12.45 0.80 10.97
N ASP A 95 12.79 -0.46 11.25
CA ASP A 95 13.68 -0.82 12.36
C ASP A 95 15.09 -0.24 12.17
N SER A 96 15.74 0.15 13.26
CA SER A 96 17.13 0.64 13.28
C SER A 96 18.19 -0.29 12.64
N SER A 97 17.85 -1.56 12.42
CA SER A 97 18.65 -2.55 11.68
C SER A 97 18.61 -2.37 10.16
N LEU A 98 17.80 -1.43 9.66
CA LEU A 98 17.66 -1.09 8.25
C LEU A 98 18.10 0.35 8.02
N ARG A 99 18.50 0.64 6.79
CA ARG A 99 18.77 2.00 6.32
C ARG A 99 18.44 2.13 4.84
N PHE A 100 18.07 3.34 4.46
CA PHE A 100 17.99 3.72 3.05
C PHE A 100 19.38 3.83 2.43
N GLY A 101 19.47 3.37 1.19
CA GLY A 101 20.57 3.67 0.27
C GLY A 101 20.16 4.76 -0.71
N GLU A 102 20.43 4.54 -2.00
CA GLU A 102 20.02 5.45 -3.08
C GLU A 102 18.49 5.60 -3.13
N MET A 103 18.04 6.83 -3.44
CA MET A 103 16.62 7.18 -3.58
C MET A 103 16.42 8.05 -4.81
N GLN A 104 15.40 7.74 -5.60
CA GLN A 104 15.06 8.50 -6.80
C GLN A 104 13.55 8.68 -6.92
N VAL A 105 13.10 9.93 -6.82
CA VAL A 105 11.74 10.33 -7.18
C VAL A 105 11.72 10.61 -8.68
N SER A 106 10.74 10.04 -9.39
CA SER A 106 10.55 10.27 -10.82
C SER A 106 9.08 10.50 -11.12
N CYS A 107 8.77 11.53 -11.91
CA CYS A 107 7.41 11.91 -12.29
C CYS A 107 7.29 12.04 -13.81
N GLU A 108 6.15 11.67 -14.37
CA GLU A 108 5.85 11.90 -15.79
C GLU A 108 5.74 13.41 -16.05
N GLY A 109 6.50 13.93 -17.00
CA GLY A 109 6.31 15.31 -17.50
C GLY A 109 4.91 15.48 -18.08
N TYR A 110 4.33 16.67 -18.01
CA TYR A 110 2.93 16.84 -18.42
C TYR A 110 2.76 16.78 -19.95
N ARG A 111 3.59 17.50 -20.71
CA ARG A 111 3.53 17.55 -22.19
C ARG A 111 4.52 16.62 -22.87
N ASP A 112 5.78 16.65 -22.44
CA ASP A 112 6.88 15.81 -22.96
C ASP A 112 7.76 15.27 -21.80
N ARG A 113 8.90 14.63 -22.08
CA ARG A 113 9.76 14.04 -21.03
C ARG A 113 10.66 15.08 -20.33
N HIS A 114 10.91 16.22 -20.95
CA HIS A 114 11.77 17.30 -20.46
C HIS A 114 10.96 18.50 -19.91
N ASP A 115 9.65 18.36 -19.79
CA ASP A 115 8.76 19.40 -19.26
C ASP A 115 9.08 19.69 -17.79
N THR A 116 9.20 20.97 -17.43
CA THR A 116 9.35 21.40 -16.02
C THR A 116 8.12 21.01 -15.21
N MET A 117 6.95 21.09 -15.83
CA MET A 117 5.70 20.73 -15.23
C MET A 117 5.45 19.23 -15.33
N LYS A 118 4.91 18.63 -14.26
CA LYS A 118 4.65 17.19 -14.14
C LYS A 118 3.16 16.89 -14.08
N LEU A 119 2.80 15.68 -14.47
CA LEU A 119 1.45 15.15 -14.32
C LEU A 119 1.15 14.88 -12.84
N ARG A 120 0.08 15.45 -12.30
CA ARG A 120 -0.34 15.24 -10.91
C ARG A 120 -0.58 13.76 -10.65
N GLY A 121 0.06 13.23 -9.60
CA GLY A 121 -0.09 11.83 -9.21
C GLY A 121 0.68 10.82 -10.07
N SER A 122 1.58 11.29 -10.95
CA SER A 122 2.43 10.42 -11.76
C SER A 122 3.75 10.03 -11.10
N CYS A 123 4.08 10.64 -9.95
CA CYS A 123 5.34 10.42 -9.28
C CYS A 123 5.43 9.02 -8.66
N GLY A 124 6.58 8.36 -8.84
CA GLY A 124 6.98 7.15 -8.13
C GLY A 124 8.35 7.33 -7.45
N LEU A 125 8.64 6.48 -6.48
CA LEU A 125 9.90 6.40 -5.75
C LEU A 125 10.54 5.02 -5.96
N THR A 126 11.78 5.04 -6.45
CA THR A 126 12.68 3.89 -6.35
C THR A 126 13.62 4.14 -5.18
N TYR A 127 13.74 3.17 -4.27
CA TYR A 127 14.67 3.27 -3.14
C TYR A 127 15.45 1.96 -2.97
N SER A 128 16.69 2.09 -2.52
CA SER A 128 17.49 0.95 -2.09
C SER A 128 17.38 0.75 -0.58
N LEU A 129 17.25 -0.51 -0.15
CA LEU A 129 17.16 -0.87 1.27
C LEU A 129 18.28 -1.84 1.66
N HIS A 130 19.01 -1.45 2.69
CA HIS A 130 20.16 -2.20 3.21
C HIS A 130 20.00 -2.47 4.70
N TYR A 131 20.68 -3.51 5.18
CA TYR A 131 20.91 -3.66 6.61
C TYR A 131 21.87 -2.56 7.09
N SER A 132 21.58 -1.97 8.23
CA SER A 132 22.53 -1.13 8.95
C SER A 132 23.61 -2.01 9.59
N GLU A 133 24.68 -1.41 10.11
CA GLU A 133 25.75 -2.14 10.81
C GLU A 133 25.20 -3.03 11.95
N LYS A 134 24.19 -2.53 12.67
CA LYS A 134 23.48 -3.26 13.71
C LYS A 134 22.71 -4.47 13.15
N GLY A 135 22.07 -4.31 12.00
CA GLY A 135 21.37 -5.39 11.30
C GLY A 135 22.33 -6.47 10.82
N GLU A 136 23.46 -6.07 10.23
CA GLU A 136 24.50 -7.00 9.78
C GLU A 136 25.11 -7.79 10.94
N ALA A 137 25.38 -7.13 12.07
CA ALA A 137 25.92 -7.78 13.27
C ALA A 137 24.95 -8.83 13.84
N ARG A 138 23.64 -8.52 13.89
CA ARG A 138 22.59 -9.47 14.33
C ARG A 138 22.54 -10.70 13.43
N ASN A 139 22.60 -10.50 12.11
CA ASN A 139 22.56 -11.59 11.14
C ASN A 139 23.81 -12.49 11.25
N ARG A 140 24.99 -11.89 11.48
CA ARG A 140 26.22 -12.65 11.74
C ARG A 140 26.17 -13.43 13.06
N GLY A 141 25.58 -12.86 14.11
CA GLY A 141 25.40 -13.53 15.41
C GLY A 141 24.50 -14.75 15.32
N SER A 142 23.35 -14.61 14.63
CA SER A 142 22.41 -15.72 14.40
C SER A 142 23.04 -16.85 13.56
N ARG A 143 23.88 -16.52 12.58
CA ARG A 143 24.60 -17.53 11.77
C ARG A 143 25.71 -18.26 12.54
N ARG A 144 26.20 -17.70 13.64
CA ARG A 144 27.24 -18.33 14.47
C ARG A 144 26.71 -19.43 15.39
N GLU A 145 25.38 -19.55 15.54
CA GLU A 145 24.75 -20.51 16.46
C GLU A 145 24.43 -21.88 15.84
N THR A 146 24.91 -22.16 14.62
CA THR A 146 24.81 -23.50 13.99
C THR A 146 26.15 -24.14 13.66
N VAL A 147 27.25 -23.70 14.27
CA VAL A 147 28.50 -24.47 14.28
C VAL A 147 28.64 -25.13 15.66
N HIS A 148 27.93 -26.24 15.86
CA HIS A 148 28.37 -27.20 16.87
C HIS A 148 29.76 -27.69 16.45
N PRO A 149 30.78 -27.61 17.33
CA PRO A 149 32.07 -28.23 17.09
C PRO A 149 31.86 -29.70 16.77
N HIS A 150 32.58 -30.18 15.75
CA HIS A 150 32.73 -31.61 15.46
C HIS A 150 33.04 -32.37 16.76
N ASP A 151 32.11 -33.21 17.20
CA ASP A 151 32.35 -34.23 18.20
C ASP A 151 33.08 -35.40 17.49
N PRO A 152 34.35 -35.69 17.82
CA PRO A 152 35.09 -36.77 17.18
C PRO A 152 34.79 -38.08 17.90
N ASN A 153 33.56 -38.59 17.76
CA ASN A 153 33.26 -39.95 18.20
C ASN A 153 32.18 -40.61 17.34
N PRO A 154 32.53 -41.44 16.33
CA PRO A 154 31.58 -42.28 15.63
C PRO A 154 31.33 -43.53 16.48
N GLY A 155 30.66 -43.34 17.61
CA GLY A 155 30.34 -44.39 18.57
C GLY A 155 28.88 -44.80 18.50
N ARG A 156 28.61 -45.83 17.68
CA ARG A 156 27.44 -46.73 17.78
C ARG A 156 26.10 -46.17 17.27
N ALA A 157 25.88 -46.38 15.96
CA ALA A 157 24.54 -46.44 15.40
C ALA A 157 23.71 -47.51 16.13
N ARG A 158 22.67 -47.10 16.86
CA ARG A 158 21.56 -47.97 17.23
C ARG A 158 20.40 -47.68 16.28
N ASP A 159 20.23 -48.58 15.33
CA ASP A 159 19.00 -48.75 14.58
C ASP A 159 17.89 -49.19 15.54
N HIS A 160 16.91 -48.31 15.75
CA HIS A 160 15.62 -48.68 16.30
C HIS A 160 14.54 -48.42 15.26
N ARG A 161 14.22 -49.50 14.55
CA ARG A 161 12.94 -49.83 13.93
C ARG A 161 11.78 -48.92 14.38
N ARG A 162 11.29 -48.17 13.39
CA ARG A 162 9.89 -48.03 12.97
C ARG A 162 8.83 -48.57 13.95
N ALA A 163 8.09 -47.66 14.57
CA ALA A 163 6.71 -47.90 14.98
C ALA A 163 5.80 -46.97 14.17
N SER A 164 4.91 -47.60 13.41
CA SER A 164 3.78 -47.00 12.70
C SER A 164 2.78 -46.38 13.69
N GLY A 165 2.24 -45.20 13.37
CA GLY A 165 1.04 -44.73 14.06
C GLY A 165 0.58 -43.34 13.65
N GLY A 166 -0.58 -43.25 12.99
CA GLY A 166 -1.46 -42.08 13.04
C GLY A 166 -1.53 -41.23 11.78
N SER A 167 -2.48 -41.56 10.89
CA SER A 167 -2.93 -40.72 9.78
C SER A 167 -3.88 -39.61 10.29
N PRO A 168 -3.67 -38.31 10.02
CA PRO A 168 -4.62 -37.27 10.38
C PRO A 168 -5.56 -37.00 9.20
N ILE A 169 -6.39 -37.98 8.84
CA ILE A 169 -7.42 -37.81 7.81
C ILE A 169 -8.75 -38.32 8.34
N ALA A 170 -9.22 -37.73 9.44
CA ALA A 170 -10.56 -38.01 9.97
C ALA A 170 -11.25 -36.80 10.63
N SER A 171 -10.65 -35.60 10.59
CA SER A 171 -11.19 -34.43 11.33
C SER A 171 -11.63 -33.25 10.44
N THR A 172 -11.52 -33.34 9.11
CA THR A 172 -11.91 -32.24 8.19
C THR A 172 -13.35 -32.33 7.67
N LEU A 173 -14.07 -33.45 7.89
CA LEU A 173 -15.45 -33.61 7.43
C LEU A 173 -16.50 -33.04 8.40
N LEU A 174 -16.19 -32.91 9.69
CA LEU A 174 -17.14 -32.34 10.67
C LEU A 174 -17.17 -30.81 10.64
N ILE A 175 -16.02 -30.17 10.44
CA ILE A 175 -15.93 -28.70 10.40
C ILE A 175 -16.49 -28.15 9.08
N GLY A 176 -16.23 -28.83 7.95
CA GLY A 176 -16.79 -28.45 6.65
C GLY A 176 -18.31 -28.57 6.58
N GLY A 177 -18.88 -29.63 7.17
CA GLY A 177 -20.33 -29.83 7.23
C GLY A 177 -21.05 -28.78 8.09
N MET A 178 -20.47 -28.41 9.24
CA MET A 178 -21.07 -27.39 10.12
C MET A 178 -21.05 -25.99 9.49
N VAL A 179 -19.96 -25.61 8.81
CA VAL A 179 -19.86 -24.33 8.09
C VAL A 179 -20.84 -24.27 6.92
N MET A 180 -20.99 -25.36 6.15
CA MET A 180 -21.92 -25.40 5.02
C MET A 180 -23.39 -25.39 5.48
N LEU A 181 -23.72 -26.07 6.59
CA LEU A 181 -25.04 -26.00 7.21
C LEU A 181 -25.37 -24.60 7.73
N LEU A 182 -24.42 -23.93 8.40
CA LEU A 182 -24.59 -22.54 8.86
C LEU A 182 -24.79 -21.57 7.70
N VAL A 183 -24.06 -21.73 6.60
CA VAL A 183 -24.27 -20.91 5.39
C VAL A 183 -25.66 -21.16 4.78
N VAL A 184 -26.12 -22.41 4.70
CA VAL A 184 -27.46 -22.74 4.17
C VAL A 184 -28.58 -22.21 5.08
N VAL A 185 -28.43 -22.28 6.40
CA VAL A 185 -29.38 -21.68 7.37
C VAL A 185 -29.38 -20.16 7.24
N CYS A 186 -28.22 -19.51 7.20
CA CYS A 186 -28.13 -18.06 6.99
C CYS A 186 -28.69 -17.59 5.63
N LEU A 187 -28.57 -18.41 4.58
CA LEU A 187 -29.15 -18.10 3.26
C LEU A 187 -30.66 -18.34 3.21
N ARG A 188 -31.21 -19.21 4.06
CA ARG A 188 -32.66 -19.41 4.20
C ARG A 188 -33.34 -18.32 5.03
N GLU A 189 -32.61 -17.64 5.90
CA GLU A 189 -33.16 -16.65 6.84
C GLU A 189 -33.07 -15.18 6.36
N GLN A 190 -32.75 -14.92 5.08
CA GLN A 190 -32.88 -13.58 4.48
C GLN A 190 -34.32 -13.34 3.97
N VAL A 191 -35.30 -13.62 4.83
CA VAL A 191 -36.69 -13.23 4.60
C VAL A 191 -36.80 -11.74 4.94
N PRO A 192 -37.17 -10.86 4.00
CA PRO A 192 -37.25 -9.42 4.27
C PRO A 192 -38.41 -9.14 5.24
N CYS A 193 -38.11 -8.42 6.33
CA CYS A 193 -39.13 -7.87 7.21
C CYS A 193 -39.95 -6.78 6.49
N PRO A 194 -41.25 -6.64 6.80
CA PRO A 194 -42.15 -5.68 6.17
C PRO A 194 -41.82 -4.22 6.45
#